data_AF-A0A1M4MW44-F1
#
_entry.id   AF-A0A1M4MW44-F1
#
_cell.length_a   1.000
_cell.length_b   1.000
_cell.length_c   1.000
_cell.angle_alpha   90.00
_cell.angle_beta   90.00
_cell.angle_gamma   90.00
#
_symmetry.space_group_name_H-M   'P 1'
#
loop_
_entity.id
_entity.type
_entity.pdbx_description
1 polymer ?
#
loop_
_entity_poly.entity_id
_entity_poly.type
_entity_poly.pdbx_seq_one_letter_code
_entity_poly.pdbx_strand_id
1 'polypeptide(L)'
;MASIKENRGFRNLRLSRLVRMQAVVFLMLVPVASQAGSCLAPIRPFVPSDSQAARDYADIIRRDFEVYIADIQDYFRCLEQERARAFEEAREVSQDYGRFLELVGD
;
A
#
# COMPACT_ATOMS: atom_id res chain seq x y z
N MET A 1 -49.17 -6.55 34.16
CA MET A 1 -48.36 -6.60 32.93
C MET A 1 -47.41 -5.40 32.88
N ALA A 2 -46.27 -5.44 33.58
CA ALA A 2 -45.31 -4.32 33.60
C ALA A 2 -43.84 -4.74 33.36
N SER A 3 -43.52 -6.04 33.42
CA SER A 3 -42.13 -6.52 33.43
C SER A 3 -41.49 -6.71 32.04
N ILE A 4 -42.25 -6.58 30.94
CA ILE A 4 -41.77 -6.91 29.58
C ILE A 4 -41.08 -5.71 28.89
N LYS A 5 -41.36 -4.46 29.32
CA LYS A 5 -40.84 -3.26 28.64
C LYS A 5 -39.40 -2.93 29.03
N GLU A 6 -39.01 -3.21 30.28
CA GLU A 6 -37.69 -2.84 30.83
C GLU A 6 -36.54 -3.69 30.26
N ASN A 7 -36.77 -4.99 30.04
CA ASN A 7 -35.77 -5.90 29.48
C ASN A 7 -35.42 -5.56 28.01
N ARG A 8 -36.41 -5.08 27.25
CA ARG A 8 -36.24 -4.72 25.83
C ARG A 8 -35.37 -3.46 25.66
N GLY A 9 -35.51 -2.46 26.55
CA GLY A 9 -34.71 -1.23 26.53
C GLY A 9 -33.24 -1.45 26.85
N PHE A 10 -32.94 -2.30 27.85
CA PHE A 10 -31.56 -2.61 28.24
C PHE A 10 -30.80 -3.38 27.14
N ARG A 11 -31.50 -4.27 26.43
CA ARG A 11 -30.94 -5.05 25.32
C ARG A 11 -30.59 -4.16 24.12
N ASN A 12 -31.41 -3.16 23.82
CA ASN A 12 -31.16 -2.18 22.76
C ASN A 12 -29.97 -1.26 23.07
N LEU A 13 -29.78 -0.88 24.34
CA LEU A 13 -28.64 -0.07 24.77
C LEU A 13 -27.32 -0.84 24.67
N ARG A 14 -27.32 -2.13 25.05
CA ARG A 14 -26.15 -3.02 24.93
C ARG A 14 -25.80 -3.30 23.46
N LEU A 15 -26.82 -3.53 22.62
CA LEU A 15 -26.64 -3.73 21.18
C LEU A 15 -26.06 -2.47 20.51
N SER A 16 -26.59 -1.29 20.85
CA SER A 16 -26.08 -0.01 20.33
C SER A 16 -24.64 0.26 20.76
N ARG A 17 -24.28 -0.05 22.01
CA ARG A 17 -22.89 0.07 22.51
C ARG A 17 -21.95 -0.90 21.80
N LEU A 18 -22.39 -2.13 21.53
CA LEU A 18 -21.59 -3.11 20.80
C LEU A 18 -21.31 -2.67 19.36
N VAL A 19 -22.34 -2.18 18.66
CA VAL A 19 -22.23 -1.68 17.28
C VAL A 19 -21.30 -0.46 17.20
N ARG A 20 -21.39 0.45 18.18
CA ARG A 20 -20.48 1.61 18.25
C ARG A 20 -19.03 1.19 18.52
N MET A 21 -18.80 0.22 19.42
CA MET A 21 -17.46 -0.33 19.68
C MET A 21 -16.89 -1.00 18.41
N GLN A 22 -17.70 -1.78 17.70
CA GLN A 22 -17.28 -2.38 16.43
C GLN A 22 -16.92 -1.32 15.38
N ALA A 23 -17.73 -0.27 15.25
CA ALA A 23 -17.44 0.82 14.32
C ALA A 23 -16.13 1.55 14.64
N VAL A 24 -15.83 1.80 15.93
CA VAL A 24 -14.56 2.40 16.36
C VAL A 24 -13.37 1.48 16.07
N VAL A 25 -13.51 0.18 16.30
CA VAL A 25 -12.45 -0.80 15.99
C VAL A 25 -12.19 -0.86 14.48
N PHE A 26 -13.23 -0.85 13.63
CA PHE A 26 -13.08 -0.78 12.18
C PHE A 26 -12.39 0.51 11.72
N LEU A 27 -12.65 1.64 12.39
CA LEU A 27 -12.00 2.92 12.08
C LEU A 27 -10.50 2.94 12.43
N MET A 28 -10.09 2.19 13.45
CA MET A 28 -8.68 2.11 13.91
C MET A 28 -7.82 1.15 13.07
N LEU A 29 -8.44 0.29 12.26
CA LEU A 29 -7.75 -0.64 11.34
C LEU A 29 -7.40 0.00 10.00
N VAL A 30 -7.68 1.30 9.79
CA VAL A 30 -7.25 2.00 8.59
C VAL A 30 -5.73 2.18 8.68
N PRO A 31 -4.93 1.53 7.82
CA PRO A 31 -3.51 1.80 7.79
C PRO A 31 -3.32 3.27 7.44
N VAL A 32 -2.63 4.02 8.32
CA VAL A 32 -2.11 5.33 7.95
C VAL A 32 -1.16 5.05 6.79
N ALA A 33 -1.52 5.49 5.59
CA ALA A 33 -0.66 5.36 4.42
C ALA A 33 0.60 6.19 4.68
N SER A 34 1.64 5.58 5.26
CA SER A 34 3.01 6.01 5.01
C SER A 34 3.22 5.78 3.52
N GLN A 35 3.17 6.86 2.73
CA GLN A 35 3.28 6.81 1.28
C GLN A 35 4.73 6.55 0.86
N ALA A 36 5.33 5.49 1.39
CA ALA A 36 6.49 4.84 0.80
C ALA A 36 5.94 3.52 0.27
N GLY A 37 5.36 3.55 -0.92
CA GLY A 37 4.96 2.33 -1.60
C GLY A 37 6.22 1.48 -1.80
N SER A 38 6.25 0.26 -1.27
CA SER A 38 7.34 -0.66 -1.57
C SER A 38 7.18 -1.08 -3.03
N CYS A 39 7.91 -0.44 -3.95
CA CYS A 39 7.90 -0.84 -5.35
C CYS A 39 8.49 -2.25 -5.48
N LEU A 40 7.64 -3.21 -5.84
CA LEU A 40 8.01 -4.62 -5.96
C LEU A 40 8.47 -4.89 -7.39
N ALA A 41 9.74 -5.25 -7.55
CA ALA A 41 10.27 -5.64 -8.84
C ALA A 41 9.65 -6.98 -9.28
N PRO A 42 9.21 -7.12 -10.54
CA PRO A 42 8.72 -8.40 -11.05
C PRO A 42 9.84 -9.43 -11.15
N ILE A 43 9.47 -10.70 -11.02
CA ILE A 43 10.40 -11.83 -11.09
C ILE A 43 10.83 -12.03 -12.55
N ARG A 44 12.14 -12.18 -12.79
CA ARG A 44 12.63 -12.48 -14.14
C ARG A 44 12.12 -13.84 -14.64
N PRO A 45 11.60 -13.91 -15.87
CA PRO A 45 11.25 -15.18 -16.50
C PRO A 45 12.45 -16.12 -16.59
N PHE A 46 12.20 -17.42 -16.44
CA PHE A 46 13.22 -18.45 -16.56
C PHE A 46 13.25 -19.02 -17.99
N VAL A 47 14.47 -19.28 -18.49
CA VAL A 47 14.68 -19.99 -19.76
C VAL A 47 15.62 -21.16 -19.48
N PRO A 48 15.19 -22.42 -19.75
CA PRO A 48 16.06 -23.58 -19.64
C PRO A 48 17.30 -23.47 -20.54
N SER A 49 18.44 -23.98 -20.08
CA SER A 49 19.66 -24.07 -20.89
C SER A 49 19.55 -25.11 -22.00
N ASP A 50 18.73 -26.15 -21.81
CA ASP A 50 18.43 -27.14 -22.83
C ASP A 50 17.50 -26.55 -23.90
N SER A 51 17.99 -26.53 -25.14
CA SER A 51 17.27 -25.95 -26.27
C SER A 51 16.02 -26.73 -26.66
N GLN A 52 15.98 -28.04 -26.38
CA GLN A 52 14.80 -28.84 -26.64
C GLN A 52 13.70 -28.50 -25.63
N ALA A 53 14.01 -28.49 -24.33
CA ALA A 53 13.09 -28.02 -23.29
C ALA A 53 12.58 -26.59 -23.55
N ALA A 54 13.43 -25.69 -24.02
CA ALA A 54 13.01 -24.33 -24.38
C ALA A 54 11.98 -24.31 -25.54
N ARG A 55 12.09 -25.23 -26.51
CA ARG A 55 11.11 -25.37 -27.60
C ARG A 55 9.83 -26.03 -27.12
N ASP A 56 9.96 -27.10 -26.33
CA ASP A 56 8.83 -27.88 -25.82
C ASP A 56 7.91 -27.02 -24.92
N TYR A 57 8.47 -26.04 -24.20
CA TYR A 57 7.74 -25.12 -23.32
C TYR A 57 7.67 -23.68 -23.85
N ALA A 58 7.89 -23.46 -25.15
CA ALA A 58 8.02 -22.12 -25.74
C ALA A 58 6.80 -21.21 -25.47
N ASP A 59 5.59 -21.77 -25.47
CA ASP A 59 4.36 -20.99 -25.24
C ASP A 59 4.26 -20.49 -23.79
N ILE A 60 4.64 -21.32 -22.81
CA ILE A 60 4.65 -20.93 -21.39
C ILE A 60 5.73 -19.88 -21.15
N ILE A 61 6.95 -20.13 -21.66
CA ILE A 61 8.05 -19.18 -21.53
C ILE A 61 7.66 -17.84 -22.15
N ARG A 62 7.09 -17.82 -23.36
CA ARG A 62 6.64 -16.58 -24.02
C ARG A 62 5.65 -15.83 -23.14
N ARG A 63 4.66 -16.51 -22.57
CA ARG A 63 3.67 -15.91 -21.69
C ARG A 63 4.32 -15.30 -20.44
N ASP A 64 5.29 -15.97 -19.83
CA ASP A 64 6.01 -15.43 -18.66
C ASP A 64 6.76 -14.14 -19.01
N PHE A 65 7.35 -14.05 -20.21
CA PHE A 65 7.95 -12.80 -20.69
C PHE A 65 6.91 -11.69 -20.92
N GLU A 66 5.76 -12.01 -21.50
CA GLU A 66 4.68 -11.03 -21.71
C GLU A 66 4.17 -10.47 -20.38
N VAL A 67 3.98 -11.35 -19.37
CA VAL A 67 3.61 -10.93 -18.00
C VAL A 67 4.68 -10.03 -17.39
N TYR A 68 5.96 -10.42 -17.45
CA TYR A 68 7.04 -9.59 -16.95
C TYR A 68 7.09 -8.20 -17.60
N ILE A 69 6.89 -8.11 -18.92
CA ILE A 69 6.91 -6.85 -19.66
C ILE A 69 5.72 -5.96 -19.29
N ALA A 70 4.56 -6.53 -18.94
CA ALA A 70 3.45 -5.78 -18.40
C ALA A 70 3.79 -5.26 -16.98
N ASP A 71 4.23 -6.15 -16.10
CA ASP A 71 4.46 -5.84 -14.69
C ASP A 71 5.62 -4.85 -14.46
N ILE A 72 6.65 -4.89 -15.31
CA ILE A 72 7.81 -3.99 -15.18
C ILE A 72 7.42 -2.51 -15.43
N GLN A 73 6.38 -2.26 -16.22
CA GLN A 73 5.87 -0.90 -16.45
C GLN A 73 5.22 -0.33 -15.20
N ASP A 74 4.47 -1.17 -14.46
CA ASP A 74 3.85 -0.78 -13.20
C ASP A 74 4.91 -0.54 -12.12
N TYR A 75 5.95 -1.36 -12.10
CA TYR A 75 7.12 -1.15 -11.24
C TYR A 75 7.82 0.19 -11.52
N PHE A 76 8.07 0.53 -12.79
CA PHE A 76 8.67 1.83 -13.14
C PHE A 76 7.78 3.01 -12.77
N ARG A 77 6.46 2.89 -12.97
CA ARG A 77 5.51 3.92 -12.56
C ARG A 77 5.56 4.16 -11.05
N CYS A 78 5.63 3.09 -10.25
CA CYS A 78 5.81 3.19 -8.81
C CYS A 78 7.12 3.92 -8.45
N LEU A 79 8.25 3.50 -9.04
CA LEU A 79 9.55 4.11 -8.75
C LEU A 79 9.59 5.60 -9.06
N GLU A 80 8.99 6.03 -10.17
CA GLU A 80 8.98 7.44 -10.55
C GLU A 80 8.09 8.27 -9.61
N GLN A 81 7.00 7.69 -9.08
CA GLN A 81 6.18 8.34 -8.05
C GLN A 81 6.95 8.52 -6.74
N GLU A 82 7.63 7.47 -6.26
CA GLU A 82 8.46 7.54 -5.06
C GLU A 82 9.61 8.53 -5.22
N ARG A 83 10.24 8.54 -6.41
CA ARG A 83 11.26 9.53 -6.76
C ARG A 83 10.67 10.94 -6.66
N ALA A 84 9.55 11.23 -7.33
CA ALA A 84 8.93 12.55 -7.30
C ALA A 84 8.57 13.00 -5.87
N ARG A 85 8.01 12.10 -5.05
CA ARG A 85 7.74 12.37 -3.63
C ARG A 85 9.02 12.72 -2.86
N ALA A 86 10.05 11.88 -2.97
CA ALA A 86 11.31 12.09 -2.27
C ALA A 86 12.00 13.40 -2.68
N PHE A 87 11.85 13.81 -3.96
CA PHE A 87 12.34 15.10 -4.43
C PHE A 87 11.62 16.28 -3.77
N GLU A 88 10.30 16.23 -3.61
CA GLU A 88 9.57 17.30 -2.93
C GLU A 88 9.95 17.38 -1.45
N GLU A 89 10.03 16.24 -0.76
CA GLU A 89 10.47 16.19 0.64
C GLU A 89 11.88 16.77 0.81
N ALA A 90 12.82 16.39 -0.06
CA ALA A 90 14.16 16.95 -0.04
C ALA A 90 14.17 18.48 -0.31
N ARG A 91 13.26 18.97 -1.16
CA ARG A 91 13.11 20.41 -1.45
C ARG A 91 12.63 21.16 -0.22
N GLU A 92 11.58 20.68 0.43
CA GLU A 92 11.03 21.27 1.66
C GLU A 92 12.09 21.29 2.76
N VAL A 93 12.76 20.17 3.02
CA VAL A 93 13.82 20.06 4.03
C VAL A 93 14.98 21.02 3.74
N SER A 94 15.36 21.18 2.46
CA SER A 94 16.41 22.12 2.07
C SER A 94 16.01 23.58 2.32
N GLN A 95 14.74 23.93 2.06
CA GLN A 95 14.23 25.27 2.35
C GLN A 95 14.17 25.54 3.86
N ASP A 96 13.75 24.55 4.64
CA ASP A 96 13.71 24.61 6.08
C ASP A 96 15.11 24.83 6.66
N TYR A 97 16.11 24.10 6.13
CA TYR A 97 17.50 24.30 6.49
C TYR A 97 18.01 25.69 6.11
N GLY A 98 17.65 26.22 4.93
CA GLY A 98 17.97 27.59 4.54
C GLY A 98 17.43 28.62 5.52
N ARG A 99 16.15 28.50 5.94
CA ARG A 99 15.55 29.39 6.96
C ARG A 99 16.22 29.24 8.31
N PHE A 100 16.64 28.03 8.67
CA PHE A 100 17.42 27.81 9.89
C PHE A 100 18.76 28.56 9.85
N LEU A 101 19.49 28.51 8.73
CA LEU A 101 20.76 29.24 8.57
C LEU A 101 20.57 30.76 8.73
N GLU A 102 19.52 31.32 8.14
CA GLU A 102 19.17 32.74 8.30
C GLU A 102 18.92 33.13 9.78
N LEU A 103 18.36 32.21 10.58
CA LEU A 103 18.10 32.44 12.01
C LEU A 103 19.37 32.37 12.86
N VAL A 104 20.33 31.51 12.52
CA VAL A 104 21.56 31.33 13.32
C VAL A 104 22.68 32.30 12.92
N GLY A 105 22.57 32.95 11.76
CA GLY A 105 23.43 34.08 11.39
C GLY A 105 24.88 33.72 11.09
N ASP A 106 25.11 32.64 10.35
CA ASP A 106 26.39 32.35 9.67
C ASP A 106 26.36 32.83 8.20
#